data_AF-A0A101LQI3-F1
#
_entry.id   AF-A0A101LQI3-F1
#
_cell.length_a   1.000
_cell.length_b   1.000
_cell.length_c   1.000
_cell.angle_alpha   90.00
_cell.angle_beta   90.00
_cell.angle_gamma   90.00
#
_symmetry.space_group_name_H-M   'P 1'
#
loop_
_entity.id
_entity.type
_entity.pdbx_description
1 polymer ?
#
loop_
_entity_poly.entity_id
_entity_poly.type
_entity_poly.pdbx_seq_one_letter_code
_entity_poly.pdbx_strand_id
1 'polypeptide(L)'
;MHKTETAVSHELFAAPASLLALGLSGTAQSAYKPEFFNATQWRALVALCVHLQADSEQADTRLPEFIDRHMLTPYAHGDRLNVVDPFDEQAQVQQGANLRDLLRDGLAVLDAYCVERLGAGFADLAAGEQAEVVAAASAGTLNPPAKEFIDLLRNESERSQYAHSLFAAYDTPAVA
;
A
#
# COMPACT_ATOMS: atom_id res chain seq x y z
N MET A 1 74.73 13.67 -8.29
CA MET A 1 73.52 13.77 -9.15
C MET A 1 73.79 12.96 -10.40
N HIS A 2 73.33 11.71 -10.41
CA HIS A 2 73.49 10.76 -11.51
C HIS A 2 72.14 10.49 -12.17
N LYS A 3 72.15 10.50 -13.51
CA LYS A 3 71.34 9.72 -14.46
C LYS A 3 69.83 10.05 -14.55
N THR A 4 69.37 10.59 -15.69
CA THR A 4 68.88 9.89 -16.93
C THR A 4 67.75 8.91 -16.65
N GLU A 5 66.69 8.76 -17.42
CA GLU A 5 66.04 9.38 -18.59
C GLU A 5 64.81 8.46 -18.85
N THR A 6 63.99 8.78 -19.85
CA THR A 6 63.00 7.90 -20.50
C THR A 6 61.58 7.97 -19.88
N ALA A 7 60.59 8.71 -20.38
CA ALA A 7 60.02 8.96 -21.72
C ALA A 7 58.76 8.10 -22.01
N VAL A 8 57.78 8.75 -22.66
CA VAL A 8 56.75 8.18 -23.57
C VAL A 8 55.61 7.42 -22.84
N SER A 9 54.32 7.56 -23.16
CA SER A 9 53.62 8.20 -24.28
C SER A 9 52.16 8.52 -23.96
N HIS A 10 51.60 9.33 -24.84
CA HIS A 10 50.20 9.73 -24.97
C HIS A 10 49.35 8.55 -25.45
N GLU A 11 48.31 8.15 -24.73
CA GLU A 11 47.18 7.41 -25.30
C GLU A 11 45.84 7.90 -24.70
N LEU A 12 44.99 8.39 -25.60
CA LEU A 12 43.57 8.65 -25.38
C LEU A 12 42.87 7.31 -25.13
N PHE A 13 42.34 7.10 -23.92
CA PHE A 13 41.50 5.94 -23.64
C PHE A 13 40.05 6.37 -23.44
N ALA A 14 39.20 5.79 -24.29
CA ALA A 14 37.76 5.91 -24.29
C ALA A 14 37.14 5.38 -22.98
N ALA A 15 36.03 6.01 -22.57
CA ALA A 15 35.21 5.55 -21.46
C ALA A 15 34.55 4.19 -21.77
N PRO A 16 34.25 3.41 -20.71
CA PRO A 16 32.96 2.75 -20.62
C PRO A 16 32.14 3.35 -19.48
N ALA A 17 30.89 3.67 -19.83
CA ALA A 17 29.80 3.90 -18.91
C ALA A 17 29.52 2.60 -18.13
N SER A 18 29.39 2.71 -16.81
CA SER A 18 28.49 1.91 -15.96
C SER A 18 28.63 2.41 -14.52
N LEU A 19 27.89 3.48 -14.19
CA LEU A 19 27.65 3.87 -12.81
C LEU A 19 26.50 3.00 -12.27
N LEU A 20 26.82 2.21 -11.25
CA LEU A 20 25.93 1.64 -10.25
C LEU A 20 24.53 1.19 -10.73
N ALA A 21 24.41 -0.10 -11.05
CA ALA A 21 23.19 -0.81 -10.69
C ALA A 21 23.14 -0.90 -9.16
N LEU A 22 22.54 0.11 -8.52
CA LEU A 22 22.03 -0.04 -7.16
C LEU A 22 20.94 -1.10 -7.25
N GLY A 23 21.31 -2.35 -6.95
CA GLY A 23 20.35 -3.38 -6.64
C GLY A 23 19.48 -2.83 -5.53
N LEU A 24 18.23 -2.50 -5.87
CA LEU A 24 17.19 -2.21 -4.91
C LEU A 24 16.96 -3.50 -4.13
N SER A 25 17.79 -3.70 -3.11
CA SER A 25 17.51 -4.70 -2.08
C SER A 25 16.32 -4.14 -1.34
N GLY A 26 15.13 -4.45 -1.83
CA GLY A 26 13.90 -4.28 -1.09
C GLY A 26 14.15 -4.94 0.26
N THR A 27 14.24 -4.11 1.30
CA THR A 27 14.38 -4.58 2.67
C THR A 27 13.24 -5.55 2.89
N ALA A 28 13.57 -6.82 3.13
CA ALA A 28 12.60 -7.84 3.45
C ALA A 28 11.77 -7.33 4.63
N GLN A 29 10.54 -6.90 4.33
CA GLN A 29 9.50 -6.67 5.31
C GLN A 29 9.55 -7.88 6.24
N SER A 30 9.68 -7.66 7.55
CA SER A 30 9.39 -8.73 8.53
C SER A 30 8.12 -9.43 8.07
N ALA A 31 8.08 -10.77 8.09
CA ALA A 31 6.98 -11.55 7.53
C ALA A 31 5.70 -11.33 8.36
N TYR A 32 5.10 -10.14 8.22
CA TYR A 32 3.90 -9.72 8.90
C TYR A 32 2.79 -10.66 8.47
N LYS A 33 2.11 -11.23 9.47
CA LYS A 33 0.96 -12.08 9.26
C LYS A 33 -0.29 -11.26 9.53
N PRO A 34 -1.19 -11.07 8.55
CA PRO A 34 -2.43 -10.34 8.76
C PRO A 34 -3.31 -11.06 9.79
N GLU A 35 -3.98 -10.27 10.62
CA GLU A 35 -4.96 -10.77 11.59
C GLU A 35 -6.39 -10.57 11.07
N PHE A 36 -6.66 -9.50 10.32
CA PHE A 36 -7.98 -9.20 9.78
C PHE A 36 -8.21 -9.81 8.39
N PHE A 37 -7.25 -9.68 7.49
CA PHE A 37 -7.37 -10.20 6.12
C PHE A 37 -6.95 -11.67 6.02
N ASN A 38 -7.66 -12.43 5.18
CA ASN A 38 -7.20 -13.76 4.79
C ASN A 38 -6.04 -13.69 3.79
N ALA A 39 -5.42 -14.83 3.47
CA ALA A 39 -4.24 -14.88 2.59
C ALA A 39 -4.48 -14.27 1.19
N THR A 40 -5.62 -14.56 0.56
CA THR A 40 -5.95 -14.02 -0.77
C THR A 40 -6.17 -12.51 -0.71
N GLN A 41 -6.97 -12.05 0.25
CA GLN A 41 -7.25 -10.63 0.47
C GLN A 41 -5.97 -9.85 0.79
N TRP A 42 -5.09 -10.42 1.60
CA TRP A 42 -3.82 -9.81 1.95
C TRP A 42 -2.91 -9.62 0.74
N ARG A 43 -2.78 -10.65 -0.11
CA ARG A 43 -1.99 -10.54 -1.34
C ARG A 43 -2.52 -9.45 -2.26
N ALA A 44 -3.84 -9.38 -2.43
CA ALA A 44 -4.48 -8.35 -3.25
C ALA A 44 -4.29 -6.94 -2.65
N LEU A 45 -4.45 -6.79 -1.33
CA LEU A 45 -4.22 -5.52 -0.64
C LEU A 45 -2.78 -5.05 -0.78
N VAL A 46 -1.80 -5.93 -0.57
CA VAL A 46 -0.37 -5.59 -0.73
C VAL A 46 -0.09 -5.10 -2.15
N ALA A 47 -0.59 -5.80 -3.17
CA ALA A 47 -0.46 -5.39 -4.56
C ALA A 47 -1.14 -4.04 -4.83
N LEU A 48 -2.35 -3.82 -4.30
CA LEU A 48 -3.07 -2.55 -4.43
C LEU A 48 -2.28 -1.39 -3.82
N CYS A 49 -1.76 -1.56 -2.60
CA CYS A 49 -0.99 -0.53 -1.90
C CYS A 49 0.26 -0.08 -2.67
N VAL A 50 0.85 -0.95 -3.49
CA VAL A 50 1.96 -0.56 -4.39
C VAL A 50 1.47 0.42 -5.46
N HIS A 51 0.36 0.10 -6.14
CA HIS A 51 -0.17 0.93 -7.22
C HIS A 51 -0.80 2.24 -6.72
N LEU A 52 -1.43 2.22 -5.54
CA LEU A 52 -2.00 3.42 -4.92
C LEU A 52 -0.94 4.48 -4.59
N GLN A 53 0.30 4.05 -4.36
CA GLN A 53 1.40 4.91 -3.93
C GLN A 53 2.45 5.12 -5.03
N ALA A 54 2.19 4.67 -6.27
CA ALA A 54 3.16 4.73 -7.36
C ALA A 54 3.63 6.16 -7.69
N ASP A 55 2.75 7.15 -7.51
CA ASP A 55 3.04 8.58 -7.74
C ASP A 55 3.32 9.36 -6.45
N SER A 56 3.44 8.68 -5.30
CA SER A 56 3.64 9.32 -4.00
C SER A 56 5.13 9.50 -3.69
N GLU A 57 5.55 10.75 -3.48
CA GLU A 57 6.89 11.08 -2.95
C GLU A 57 7.10 10.59 -1.51
N GLN A 58 6.01 10.26 -0.80
CA GLN A 58 6.02 9.80 0.59
C GLN A 58 5.31 8.44 0.70
N ALA A 59 5.82 7.44 -0.03
CA ALA A 59 5.30 6.09 0.03
C ALA A 59 5.53 5.47 1.42
N ASP A 60 4.44 5.00 2.03
CA ASP A 60 4.41 4.27 3.29
C ASP A 60 4.55 2.76 3.03
N THR A 61 5.75 2.26 3.32
CA THR A 61 6.11 0.83 3.21
C THR A 61 5.32 -0.08 4.16
N ARG A 62 4.67 0.47 5.18
CA ARG A 62 3.88 -0.27 6.17
C ARG A 62 2.39 -0.08 6.00
N LEU A 63 1.95 0.56 4.90
CA LEU A 63 0.54 0.80 4.61
C LEU A 63 -0.32 -0.48 4.73
N PRO A 64 0.05 -1.65 4.16
CA PRO A 64 -0.76 -2.86 4.31
C PRO A 64 -0.92 -3.28 5.77
N GLU A 65 0.15 -3.21 6.57
CA GLU A 65 0.12 -3.54 8.01
C GLU A 65 -0.76 -2.56 8.79
N PHE A 66 -0.64 -1.27 8.46
CA PHE A 66 -1.49 -0.23 9.04
C PHE A 66 -2.97 -0.53 8.79
N ILE A 67 -3.34 -0.81 7.53
CA ILE A 67 -4.73 -1.09 7.17
C ILE A 67 -5.25 -2.33 7.91
N ASP A 68 -4.50 -3.44 7.92
CA ASP A 68 -4.92 -4.68 8.61
C ASP A 68 -5.18 -4.46 10.11
N ARG A 69 -4.28 -3.75 10.79
CA ARG A 69 -4.43 -3.44 12.21
C ARG A 69 -5.50 -2.38 12.47
N HIS A 70 -5.67 -1.42 11.57
CA HIS A 70 -6.74 -0.43 11.65
C HIS A 70 -8.11 -1.12 11.64
N MET A 71 -8.26 -2.19 10.85
CA MET A 71 -9.49 -3.00 10.79
C MET A 71 -9.82 -3.78 12.06
N LEU A 72 -8.91 -3.83 13.04
CA LEU A 72 -9.16 -4.42 14.35
C LEU A 72 -9.72 -3.40 15.36
N THR A 73 -9.64 -2.10 15.06
CA THR A 73 -10.03 -1.02 15.98
C THR A 73 -11.55 -0.82 16.03
N PRO A 74 -12.15 -0.39 17.17
CA PRO A 74 -13.57 -0.08 17.29
C PRO A 74 -14.11 0.85 16.20
N TYR A 75 -13.28 1.80 15.76
CA TYR A 75 -13.59 2.70 14.66
C TYR A 75 -13.95 1.94 13.37
N ALA A 76 -13.17 0.92 13.01
CA ALA A 76 -13.38 0.15 11.80
C ALA A 76 -14.55 -0.82 11.87
N HIS A 77 -14.94 -1.27 13.08
CA HIS A 77 -16.12 -2.13 13.27
C HIS A 77 -17.43 -1.40 12.95
N GLY A 78 -17.43 -0.07 12.84
CA GLY A 78 -18.65 0.73 12.78
C GLY A 78 -19.44 0.68 14.10
N ASP A 79 -18.92 0.00 15.11
CA ASP A 79 -19.50 -0.09 16.45
C ASP A 79 -19.51 1.31 17.03
N ARG A 80 -20.73 1.87 17.08
CA ARG A 80 -21.18 2.96 17.95
C ARG A 80 -20.04 3.88 18.36
N LEU A 81 -19.85 4.98 17.64
CA LEU A 81 -19.13 6.11 18.21
C LEU A 81 -19.80 6.39 19.56
N ASN A 82 -19.15 6.07 20.67
CA ASN A 82 -19.56 6.47 22.02
C ASN A 82 -19.40 7.98 22.22
N VAL A 83 -19.45 8.75 21.13
CA VAL A 83 -19.72 10.17 21.13
C VAL A 83 -21.24 10.30 21.31
N VAL A 84 -21.68 9.96 22.52
CA VAL A 84 -22.89 10.56 23.06
C VAL A 84 -22.49 12.01 23.31
N ASP A 85 -23.19 12.96 22.70
CA ASP A 85 -22.97 14.35 23.03
C ASP A 85 -23.24 14.52 24.53
N PRO A 86 -22.26 14.95 25.34
CA PRO A 86 -22.45 15.07 26.79
C PRO A 86 -23.51 16.12 27.17
N PHE A 87 -24.00 16.89 26.20
CA PHE A 87 -25.04 17.89 26.34
C PHE A 87 -26.38 17.49 25.68
N ASP A 88 -26.45 16.34 25.01
CA ASP A 88 -27.68 15.78 24.44
C ASP A 88 -27.83 14.28 24.77
N GLU A 89 -28.55 13.98 25.85
CA GLU A 89 -28.86 12.62 26.29
C GLU A 89 -29.77 11.85 25.30
N GLN A 90 -30.36 12.54 24.31
CA GLN A 90 -31.16 11.94 23.24
C GLN A 90 -30.38 11.78 21.93
N ALA A 91 -29.10 12.19 21.89
CA ALA A 91 -28.27 12.08 20.70
C ALA A 91 -28.27 10.63 20.20
N GLN A 92 -28.86 10.43 19.02
CA GLN A 92 -28.80 9.13 18.37
C GLN A 92 -27.34 8.83 18.05
N VAL A 93 -26.84 7.73 18.60
CA VAL A 93 -25.50 7.23 18.27
C VAL A 93 -25.45 6.99 16.76
N GLN A 94 -24.69 7.83 16.06
CA GLN A 94 -24.50 7.65 14.63
C GLN A 94 -23.68 6.38 14.40
N GLN A 95 -24.26 5.43 13.67
CA GLN A 95 -23.56 4.25 13.20
C GLN A 95 -22.53 4.70 12.16
N GLY A 96 -21.26 4.38 12.39
CA GLY A 96 -20.23 4.59 11.38
C GLY A 96 -20.41 3.59 10.24
N ALA A 97 -19.84 3.90 9.07
CA ALA A 97 -19.72 2.90 8.01
C ALA A 97 -18.86 1.73 8.52
N ASN A 98 -19.31 0.49 8.31
CA ASN A 98 -18.52 -0.70 8.65
C ASN A 98 -17.36 -0.85 7.66
N LEU A 99 -16.23 -0.25 8.00
CA LEU A 99 -15.03 -0.19 7.15
C LEU A 99 -14.48 -1.60 6.85
N ARG A 100 -14.65 -2.53 7.78
CA ARG A 100 -14.22 -3.93 7.62
C ARG A 100 -14.95 -4.61 6.46
N ASP A 101 -16.26 -4.45 6.40
CA ASP A 101 -17.08 -5.04 5.34
C ASP A 101 -16.79 -4.36 4.00
N LEU A 102 -16.73 -3.02 3.98
CA LEU A 102 -16.41 -2.25 2.78
C LEU A 102 -15.07 -2.68 2.12
N LEU A 103 -14.02 -2.89 2.93
CA LEU A 103 -12.73 -3.34 2.40
C LEU A 103 -12.77 -4.78 1.89
N ARG A 104 -13.45 -5.68 2.59
CA ARG A 104 -13.58 -7.09 2.16
C ARG A 104 -14.40 -7.21 0.89
N ASP A 105 -15.52 -6.50 0.81
CA ASP A 105 -16.40 -6.49 -0.35
C ASP A 105 -15.70 -5.86 -1.55
N GLY A 106 -15.01 -4.74 -1.37
CA GLY A 106 -14.24 -4.09 -2.43
C GLY A 106 -13.13 -4.98 -2.99
N LEU A 107 -12.37 -5.65 -2.12
CA LEU A 107 -11.37 -6.65 -2.55
C LEU A 107 -12.00 -7.81 -3.33
N ALA A 108 -13.15 -8.32 -2.87
CA ALA A 108 -13.84 -9.42 -3.54
C ALA A 108 -14.38 -9.00 -4.92
N VAL A 109 -14.95 -7.79 -5.04
CA VAL A 109 -15.45 -7.26 -6.32
C VAL A 109 -14.31 -7.06 -7.31
N LEU A 110 -13.18 -6.51 -6.86
CA LEU A 110 -12.00 -6.32 -7.71
C LEU A 110 -11.43 -7.65 -8.19
N ASP A 111 -11.28 -8.61 -7.28
CA ASP A 111 -10.74 -9.93 -7.61
C ASP A 111 -11.65 -10.69 -8.58
N ALA A 112 -12.97 -10.66 -8.33
CA ALA A 112 -13.96 -11.25 -9.23
C ALA A 112 -13.90 -10.63 -10.64
N TYR A 113 -13.79 -9.30 -10.73
CA TYR A 113 -13.60 -8.63 -12.02
C TYR A 113 -12.35 -9.14 -12.76
N CYS A 114 -11.22 -9.26 -12.05
CA CYS A 114 -9.97 -9.74 -12.63
C CYS A 114 -10.10 -11.19 -13.13
N VAL A 115 -10.71 -12.07 -12.32
CA VAL A 115 -10.94 -13.47 -12.70
C VAL A 115 -11.83 -13.55 -13.94
N GLU A 116 -12.93 -12.80 -13.99
CA GLU A 116 -13.89 -12.83 -15.09
C GLU A 116 -13.34 -12.26 -16.40
N ARG A 117 -12.50 -11.21 -16.33
CA ARG A 117 -12.07 -10.46 -17.52
C ARG A 117 -10.66 -10.78 -17.97
N LEU A 118 -9.79 -11.16 -17.05
CA LEU A 118 -8.36 -11.37 -17.26
C LEU A 118 -7.93 -12.81 -16.95
N GLY A 119 -8.80 -13.62 -16.35
CA GLY A 119 -8.59 -15.05 -16.13
C GLY A 119 -7.78 -15.42 -14.88
N ALA A 120 -7.39 -14.43 -14.06
CA ALA A 120 -6.66 -14.63 -12.82
C ALA A 120 -7.08 -13.58 -11.76
N GLY A 121 -6.87 -13.90 -10.48
CA GLY A 121 -7.11 -12.96 -9.38
C GLY A 121 -6.16 -11.76 -9.47
N PHE A 122 -6.53 -10.63 -8.88
CA PHE A 122 -5.81 -9.36 -9.03
C PHE A 122 -4.32 -9.50 -8.66
N ALA A 123 -4.04 -10.19 -7.54
CA ALA A 123 -2.67 -10.39 -7.05
C ALA A 123 -1.82 -11.34 -7.92
N ASP A 124 -2.45 -12.09 -8.82
CA ASP A 124 -1.79 -13.03 -9.73
C ASP A 124 -1.57 -12.43 -11.13
N LEU A 125 -2.10 -11.23 -11.41
CA LEU A 125 -1.87 -10.49 -12.65
C LEU A 125 -0.44 -9.94 -12.75
N ALA A 126 0.02 -9.64 -13.96
CA ALA A 126 1.26 -8.91 -14.16
C ALA A 126 1.14 -7.47 -13.63
N ALA A 127 2.26 -6.87 -13.18
CA ALA A 127 2.25 -5.53 -12.58
C ALA A 127 1.64 -4.45 -13.51
N GLY A 128 1.82 -4.56 -14.83
CA GLY A 128 1.20 -3.66 -15.80
C GLY A 128 -0.33 -3.81 -15.85
N GLU A 129 -0.84 -5.03 -15.83
CA GLU A 129 -2.29 -5.31 -15.80
C GLU A 129 -2.92 -4.84 -14.48
N GLN A 130 -2.22 -5.04 -13.35
CA GLN A 130 -2.66 -4.51 -12.06
C GLN A 130 -2.78 -2.98 -12.09
N ALA A 131 -1.79 -2.29 -12.65
CA ALA A 131 -1.81 -0.84 -12.78
C ALA A 131 -2.98 -0.36 -13.66
N GLU A 132 -3.23 -1.04 -14.78
CA GLU A 132 -4.37 -0.74 -15.67
C GLU A 132 -5.72 -0.93 -14.95
N VAL A 133 -5.88 -2.01 -14.19
CA VAL A 133 -7.09 -2.26 -13.40
C VAL A 133 -7.29 -1.16 -12.34
N VAL A 134 -6.24 -0.78 -11.61
CA VAL A 134 -6.32 0.30 -10.60
C VAL A 134 -6.63 1.66 -11.23
N ALA A 135 -6.06 1.95 -12.40
CA ALA A 135 -6.35 3.16 -13.15
C ALA A 135 -7.82 3.20 -13.63
N ALA A 136 -8.32 2.09 -14.18
CA ALA A 136 -9.71 1.94 -14.61
C ALA A 136 -10.69 2.06 -13.43
N ALA A 137 -10.36 1.44 -12.29
CA ALA A 137 -11.13 1.55 -11.06
C ALA A 137 -11.21 3.01 -10.58
N SER A 138 -10.05 3.69 -10.53
CA SER A 138 -9.94 5.10 -10.14
C SER A 138 -10.76 6.04 -11.03
N ALA A 139 -10.75 5.78 -12.34
CA ALA A 139 -11.48 6.55 -13.34
C ALA A 139 -13.00 6.26 -13.35
N GLY A 140 -13.48 5.27 -12.58
CA GLY A 140 -14.87 4.85 -12.59
C GLY A 140 -15.30 4.19 -13.90
N THR A 141 -14.34 3.64 -14.66
CA THR A 141 -14.62 2.87 -15.87
C THR A 141 -14.81 1.38 -15.58
N LEU A 142 -14.39 0.93 -14.39
CA LEU A 142 -14.95 -0.25 -13.74
C LEU A 142 -16.34 0.06 -13.16
N ASN A 143 -17.05 -0.97 -12.68
CA ASN A 143 -18.34 -0.77 -12.04
C ASN A 143 -18.24 0.29 -10.90
N PRO A 144 -19.33 1.03 -10.60
CA PRO A 144 -19.28 2.11 -9.60
C PRO A 144 -18.67 1.73 -8.23
N PRO A 145 -18.92 0.54 -7.66
CA PRO A 145 -18.32 0.14 -6.39
C PRO A 145 -16.79 0.08 -6.40
N ALA A 146 -16.15 -0.20 -7.55
CA ALA A 146 -14.70 -0.25 -7.64
C ALA A 146 -14.06 1.13 -7.41
N LYS A 147 -14.70 2.20 -7.88
CA LYS A 147 -14.21 3.57 -7.66
C LYS A 147 -14.26 3.94 -6.18
N GLU A 148 -15.41 3.70 -5.54
CA GLU A 148 -15.61 3.99 -4.11
C GLU A 148 -14.61 3.21 -3.26
N PHE A 149 -14.33 1.96 -3.60
CA PHE A 149 -13.32 1.14 -2.94
C PHE A 149 -11.90 1.71 -3.07
N ILE A 150 -11.49 2.14 -4.26
CA ILE A 150 -10.16 2.74 -4.46
C ILE A 150 -10.05 4.08 -3.72
N ASP A 151 -11.09 4.92 -3.77
CA ASP A 151 -11.12 6.19 -3.05
C ASP A 151 -11.05 5.98 -1.52
N LEU A 152 -11.73 4.94 -1.01
CA LEU A 152 -11.63 4.53 0.39
C LEU A 152 -10.20 4.12 0.76
N LEU A 153 -9.53 3.31 -0.06
CA LEU A 153 -8.14 2.91 0.21
C LEU A 153 -7.16 4.09 0.18
N ARG A 154 -7.38 5.09 -0.70
CA ARG A 154 -6.59 6.33 -0.69
C ARG A 154 -6.76 7.09 0.61
N ASN A 155 -7.98 7.22 1.12
CA ASN A 155 -8.23 7.88 2.40
C ASN A 155 -7.50 7.16 3.55
N GLU A 156 -7.46 5.82 3.54
CA GLU A 156 -6.71 5.05 4.53
C GLU A 156 -5.19 5.21 4.36
N SER A 157 -4.70 5.36 3.13
CA SER A 157 -3.30 5.71 2.87
C SER A 157 -2.92 7.09 3.38
N GLU A 158 -3.77 8.10 3.24
CA GLU A 158 -3.52 9.43 3.79
C GLU A 158 -3.51 9.40 5.33
N ARG A 159 -4.42 8.62 5.93
CA ARG A 159 -4.45 8.45 7.40
C ARG A 159 -3.20 7.79 7.95
N SER A 160 -2.63 6.83 7.22
CA SER A 160 -1.44 6.11 7.68
C SER A 160 -0.26 7.06 7.89
N GLN A 161 -0.12 8.10 7.07
CA GLN A 161 0.95 9.10 7.16
C GLN A 161 0.98 9.80 8.53
N TYR A 162 -0.17 10.03 9.14
CA TYR A 162 -0.27 10.66 10.46
C TYR A 162 -0.30 9.64 11.61
N ALA A 163 -0.87 8.47 11.37
CA ALA A 163 -1.13 7.48 12.40
C ALA A 163 0.13 6.88 13.03
N HIS A 164 1.21 6.69 12.25
CA HIS A 164 2.47 6.13 12.76
C HIS A 164 3.01 6.93 13.95
N SER A 165 2.95 8.26 13.88
CA SER A 165 3.41 9.15 14.96
C SER A 165 2.47 9.24 16.17
N LEU A 166 1.19 8.90 15.98
CA LEU A 166 0.15 9.06 17.00
C LEU A 166 -0.07 7.79 17.82
N PHE A 167 0.36 6.63 17.32
CA PHE A 167 0.04 5.35 17.91
C PHE A 167 1.31 4.50 18.11
N ALA A 168 1.83 4.49 19.34
CA ALA A 168 2.98 3.66 19.75
C ALA A 168 2.80 2.16 19.46
N ALA A 169 1.55 1.69 19.32
CA ALA A 169 1.24 0.34 18.88
C ALA A 169 1.83 0.00 17.50
N TYR A 170 1.98 0.99 16.60
CA TYR A 170 2.61 0.79 15.29
C TYR A 170 4.15 0.91 15.34
N ASP A 171 4.74 1.53 16.35
CA ASP A 171 6.19 1.68 16.52
C ASP A 171 6.91 0.44 17.06
N THR A 172 6.18 -0.56 17.55
CA THR A 172 6.84 -1.77 18.08
C THR A 172 7.26 -2.67 16.92
N PRO A 173 8.56 -2.96 16.72
CA PRO A 173 8.96 -3.98 15.75
C PRO A 173 8.29 -5.29 16.16
N ALA A 174 7.66 -5.98 15.20
CA ALA A 174 7.18 -7.33 15.41
C ALA A 174 8.34 -8.14 16.00
N VAL A 175 8.18 -8.61 17.24
CA VAL A 175 9.23 -9.36 17.93
C VAL A 175 9.60 -10.57 17.07
N ALA A 176 10.90 -10.73 16.84
CA ALA A 176 11.49 -11.78 16.02
C ALA A 176 11.24 -13.18 16.60
#